data_AF-A0A1A0U6F8-F1
#
_entry.id   AF-A0A1A0U6F8-F1
#
_cell.length_a   1.000
_cell.length_b   1.000
_cell.length_c   1.000
_cell.angle_alpha   90.00
_cell.angle_beta   90.00
_cell.angle_gamma   90.00
#
_symmetry.space_group_name_H-M   'P 1'
#
loop_
_entity.id
_entity.type
_entity.pdbx_description
1 polymer ?
#
loop_
_entity_poly.entity_id
_entity_poly.type
_entity_poly.pdbx_seq_one_letter_code
_entity_poly.pdbx_strand_id
1 'polypeptide(L)' 'METAAAQAVADAHGVPFLGIRAITDGPGDPLHLPGFPFQFFCYKRIAANNAARVTAAFLQSWDG' A
#
# COMPACT_ATOMS: atom_id res chain seq x y z
N MET A 1 4.53 -2.55 8.48
CA MET A 1 3.80 -3.54 9.28
C MET A 1 2.60 -2.90 10.01
N GLU A 2 1.72 -2.16 9.33
CA GLU A 2 0.69 -1.34 10.00
C GLU A 2 -0.72 -1.85 9.70
N THR A 3 -0.93 -2.44 8.53
CA THR A 3 -2.27 -2.83 8.03
C THR A 3 -2.96 -3.87 8.92
N ALA A 4 -2.23 -4.86 9.43
CA ALA A 4 -2.81 -5.86 10.33
C ALA A 4 -3.18 -5.28 11.69
N ALA A 5 -2.36 -4.35 12.21
CA ALA A 5 -2.68 -3.65 13.46
C ALA A 5 -3.91 -2.75 13.29
N ALA A 6 -4.01 -2.03 12.17
CA ALA A 6 -5.19 -1.24 11.84
C ALA A 6 -6.45 -2.11 11.68
N GLN A 7 -6.35 -3.27 11.02
CA GLN A 7 -7.44 -4.24 10.92
C GLN A 7 -7.93 -4.71 12.30
N ALA A 8 -7.02 -5.08 13.20
CA ALA A 8 -7.38 -5.54 14.54
C ALA A 8 -8.19 -4.48 15.32
N VAL A 9 -7.86 -3.20 15.17
CA VAL A 9 -8.64 -2.10 15.75
C VAL A 9 -10.01 -1.98 15.07
N ALA A 10 -10.07 -2.03 13.74
CA ALA A 10 -11.32 -1.95 13.00
C ALA A 10 -12.30 -3.08 13.38
N ASP A 11 -11.79 -4.31 13.49
CA ASP A 11 -12.56 -5.48 13.94
C ASP A 11 -13.11 -5.29 15.36
N ALA A 12 -12.30 -4.78 16.28
CA ALA A 12 -12.71 -4.51 17.66
C ALA A 12 -13.84 -3.47 17.77
N HIS A 13 -13.98 -2.61 16.76
CA HIS A 13 -15.03 -1.59 16.68
C HIS A 13 -16.15 -1.94 15.69
N GLY A 14 -16.12 -3.11 15.05
CA GLY A 14 -17.12 -3.52 14.06
C GLY A 14 -17.15 -2.63 12.80
N VAL A 15 -16.02 -2.02 12.45
CA VAL A 15 -15.91 -1.10 11.30
C VAL A 15 -15.25 -1.83 10.12
N PRO A 16 -15.84 -1.80 8.91
CA PRO A 16 -15.18 -2.34 7.71
C PRO A 16 -13.86 -1.64 7.42
N PHE A 17 -12.82 -2.40 7.08
CA PHE A 17 -11.49 -1.87 6.76
C PHE A 17 -10.93 -2.45 5.48
N LEU A 18 -10.30 -1.59 4.67
CA LEU A 18 -9.59 -1.97 3.45
C LEU A 18 -8.22 -1.26 3.42
N GLY A 19 -7.15 -2.05 3.41
CA GLY A 19 -5.79 -1.54 3.26
C GLY A 19 -5.32 -1.54 1.81
N ILE A 20 -5.08 -0.35 1.23
CA ILE A 20 -4.53 -0.20 -0.13
C ILE A 20 -3.02 0.09 -0.03
N ARG A 21 -2.20 -0.75 -0.68
CA ARG A 21 -0.74 -0.63 -0.69
C ARG A 21 -0.18 -0.84 -2.08
N ALA A 22 0.95 -0.21 -2.37
CA ALA A 22 1.77 -0.49 -3.55
C ALA A 22 3.10 -1.11 -3.14
N ILE A 23 3.69 -1.89 -4.04
CA ILE A 23 4.94 -2.61 -3.80
C ILE A 23 6.13 -1.65 -3.98
N THR A 24 7.08 -1.71 -3.04
CA THR A 24 8.33 -0.93 -3.06
C THR A 24 9.57 -1.77 -3.32
N ASP A 25 9.48 -3.07 -3.10
CA ASP A 25 10.59 -4.01 -3.16
C ASP A 25 10.05 -5.44 -3.36
N GLY A 26 10.83 -6.28 -4.02
CA GLY A 26 10.45 -7.64 -4.35
C GLY A 26 11.13 -8.20 -5.61
N PRO A 27 10.87 -9.47 -5.93
CA PRO A 27 11.32 -10.09 -7.17
C PRO A 27 10.69 -9.42 -8.39
N GLY A 28 11.39 -9.42 -9.53
CA GLY A 28 10.90 -8.82 -10.78
C GLY A 28 11.16 -7.33 -10.92
N ASP A 29 12.02 -6.76 -10.07
CA ASP A 29 12.50 -5.39 -10.23
C ASP A 29 13.23 -5.20 -11.56
N PRO A 30 12.76 -4.31 -12.45
CA PRO A 30 13.37 -4.10 -13.78
C PRO A 30 14.79 -3.54 -13.71
N LEU A 31 15.15 -2.89 -12.60
CA LEU A 31 16.48 -2.34 -12.39
C LEU A 31 17.45 -3.35 -11.74
N HIS A 32 16.99 -4.57 -11.44
CA HIS A 32 17.78 -5.64 -10.81
C HIS A 32 18.56 -5.17 -9.57
N LEU A 33 17.96 -4.28 -8.77
CA LEU A 33 18.60 -3.76 -7.57
C LEU A 33 18.72 -4.88 -6.51
N PRO A 34 19.62 -4.75 -5.51
CA PRO A 34 19.89 -5.79 -4.51
C PRO A 34 18.73 -6.14 -3.55
N GLY A 35 17.50 -5.70 -3.81
CA GLY A 35 16.38 -5.83 -2.89
C GLY A 35 16.30 -4.67 -1.90
N PHE A 36 15.62 -4.91 -0.77
CA PHE A 36 15.58 -3.96 0.34
C PHE A 36 16.99 -3.76 0.95
N PRO A 37 17.41 -2.51 1.27
CA PRO A 37 16.63 -1.27 1.25
C PRO A 37 16.75 -0.45 -0.05
N PHE A 38 17.58 -0.88 -1.01
CA PHE A 38 17.87 -0.11 -2.22
C PHE A 38 16.62 0.11 -3.07
N GLN A 39 15.85 -0.96 -3.31
CA GLN A 39 14.57 -0.88 -4.03
C GLN A 39 13.60 0.07 -3.34
N PHE A 40 13.47 -0.02 -2.02
CA PHE A 40 12.59 0.87 -1.25
C PHE A 40 12.95 2.35 -1.46
N PHE A 41 14.24 2.72 -1.37
CA PHE A 41 14.63 4.11 -1.56
C PHE A 41 14.41 4.62 -2.99
N CYS A 42 14.56 3.75 -4.01
CA CYS A 42 14.25 4.09 -5.40
C CYS A 42 12.73 4.21 -5.65
N TYR A 43 11.92 3.30 -5.09
CA TYR A 43 10.52 3.13 -5.48
C TYR A 43 9.49 3.69 -4.49
N LYS A 44 9.86 4.07 -3.26
CA LYS A 44 8.91 4.56 -2.25
C LYS A 44 8.00 5.69 -2.75
N ARG A 45 8.53 6.61 -3.58
CA ARG A 45 7.76 7.74 -4.10
C ARG A 45 6.72 7.30 -5.12
N ILE A 46 7.08 6.44 -6.07
CA ILE A 46 6.13 5.94 -7.07
C ILE A 46 5.09 5.01 -6.43
N ALA A 47 5.50 4.16 -5.49
CA ALA A 47 4.60 3.32 -4.73
C ALA A 47 3.57 4.15 -3.93
N ALA A 48 4.02 5.18 -3.21
CA ALA A 48 3.13 6.09 -2.48
C ALA A 48 2.12 6.77 -3.41
N ASN A 49 2.57 7.30 -4.55
CA ASN A 49 1.69 7.93 -5.53
C ASN A 49 0.66 6.94 -6.11
N ASN A 50 1.06 5.71 -6.41
CA ASN A 50 0.17 4.69 -6.96
C ASN A 50 -0.89 4.28 -5.93
N ALA A 51 -0.49 4.03 -4.68
CA ALA A 51 -1.43 3.72 -3.60
C ALA A 51 -2.44 4.86 -3.38
N ALA A 52 -1.98 6.12 -3.40
CA ALA A 52 -2.84 7.29 -3.26
C ALA A 52 -3.83 7.42 -4.43
N ARG A 53 -3.39 7.21 -5.67
CA ARG A 53 -4.27 7.24 -6.86
C ARG A 53 -5.38 6.20 -6.81
N VAL A 54 -5.03 4.96 -6.44
CA VAL A 54 -6.02 3.87 -6.30
C VAL A 54 -7.00 4.19 -5.17
N THR A 55 -6.50 4.69 -4.04
CA THR A 55 -7.35 5.11 -2.91
C THR A 55 -8.32 6.21 -3.33
N ALA A 56 -7.84 7.24 -4.03
CA ALA A 56 -8.69 8.34 -4.51
C ALA A 56 -9.75 7.85 -5.50
N ALA A 57 -9.37 6.99 -6.45
CA ALA A 57 -10.31 6.42 -7.41
C ALA A 57 -11.37 5.55 -6.72
N PHE A 58 -10.98 4.71 -5.76
CA PHE A 58 -11.89 3.91 -4.96
C PHE A 58 -12.91 4.78 -4.23
N LEU A 59 -12.46 5.83 -3.55
CA LEU A 59 -13.34 6.76 -2.83
C LEU A 59 -14.31 7.51 -3.75
N GLN A 60 -13.90 7.81 -4.99
CA GLN A 60 -14.77 8.46 -5.98
C GLN A 60 -15.87 7.52 -6.49
N SER A 61 -15.63 6.21 -6.53
CA SER A 61 -16.58 5.21 -7.00
C SER A 61 -17.33 4.48 -5.89
N TRP A 62 -17.15 4.89 -4.63
CA TRP A 62 -17.73 4.20 -3.48
C TRP A 62 -19.11 4.75 -3.15
N ASP A 63 -20.15 3.93 -3.35
CA ASP A 63 -21.56 4.33 -3.16
C ASP A 63 -22.06 4.18 -1.70
N GLY A 64 -21.24 3.67 -0.78
CA GLY A 64 -21.64 3.39 0.62
C GLY A 64 -22.05 1.94 0.83
#